data_AF-A0A961Z9T4-F1
#
_entry.id   AF-A0A961Z9T4-F1
#
_cell.length_a   1.000
_cell.length_b   1.000
_cell.length_c   1.000
_cell.angle_alpha   90.00
_cell.angle_beta   90.00
_cell.angle_gamma   90.00
#
_symmetry.space_group_name_H-M   'P 1'
#
loop_
_entity.id
_entity.type
_entity.pdbx_description
1 polymer ?
#
loop_
_entity_poly.entity_id
_entity_poly.type
_entity_poly.pdbx_seq_one_letter_code
_entity_poly.pdbx_strand_id
1 'polypeptide(L)' 'MNRMPLLLERPDSPHVDALHPSPNIEPRRTGFRPDLLLLHYTGMHSVEKAIDWLARPESKVSCHYVVAE' A
#
# COMPACT_ATOMS: atom_id res chain seq x y z
N MET A 1 -6.14 16.65 17.36
CA MET A 1 -4.80 16.15 17.00
C MET A 1 -4.95 14.72 16.48
N ASN A 2 -5.07 14.59 15.17
CA ASN A 2 -5.26 13.30 14.50
C ASN A 2 -3.97 12.49 14.64
N ARG A 3 -4.00 11.36 15.36
CA ARG A 3 -2.89 10.40 15.34
C ARG A 3 -2.79 9.90 13.90
N MET A 4 -1.68 10.20 13.22
CA MET A 4 -1.34 9.57 11.96
C MET A 4 -1.40 8.06 12.17
N PRO A 5 -2.08 7.29 11.30
CA PRO A 5 -2.10 5.84 11.43
C PRO A 5 -0.64 5.35 11.38
N LEU A 6 -0.35 4.33 12.19
CA LEU A 6 0.97 3.72 12.34
C LEU A 6 1.61 3.49 10.97
N LEU A 7 2.48 4.42 10.54
CA LEU A 7 3.34 4.19 9.39
C LEU A 7 4.22 3.00 9.76
N LEU A 8 4.33 2.02 8.87
CA LEU A 8 5.31 0.94 9.01
C LEU A 8 6.70 1.59 9.06
N GLU A 9 7.36 1.55 10.21
CA GLU A 9 8.73 2.05 10.38
C GLU A 9 9.78 1.11 9.77
N ARG A 10 9.36 -0.12 9.45
CA ARG A 10 10.19 -1.16 8.85
C ARG A 10 9.32 -2.09 7.99
N PRO A 11 9.90 -2.71 6.95
CA PRO A 11 9.18 -3.72 6.17
C PRO A 11 8.88 -4.96 7.01
N ASP A 12 7.80 -5.64 6.66
CA ASP A 12 7.37 -6.91 7.24
C ASP A 12 7.89 -8.13 6.46
N SER A 13 8.61 -7.91 5.37
CA SER A 13 9.24 -8.91 4.53
C SER A 13 10.67 -8.49 4.15
N PRO A 14 11.64 -9.43 4.09
CA PRO A 14 13.02 -9.12 3.67
C PRO A 14 13.14 -8.79 2.18
N HIS A 15 12.08 -8.99 1.39
CA HIS A 15 12.06 -8.71 -0.05
C HIS A 15 11.63 -7.29 -0.40
N VAL A 16 11.39 -6.44 0.61
CA VAL A 16 10.97 -5.06 0.39
C VAL A 16 12.20 -4.16 0.32
N ASP A 17 12.41 -3.55 -0.84
CA ASP A 17 13.53 -2.63 -1.07
C ASP A 17 13.27 -1.21 -0.53
N ALA A 18 12.02 -0.75 -0.55
CA ALA A 18 11.63 0.60 -0.14
C ALA A 18 10.21 0.66 0.45
N LEU A 19 9.99 1.63 1.34
CA LEU A 19 8.68 1.92 1.94
C LEU A 19 8.10 3.22 1.38
N HIS A 20 6.84 3.16 0.92
CA HIS A 20 6.09 4.30 0.42
C HIS A 20 4.77 4.43 1.18
N PRO A 21 4.60 5.42 2.06
CA PRO A 21 3.39 5.54 2.85
C PRO A 21 2.22 6.04 2.01
N SER A 22 1.06 5.42 2.20
CA SER A 22 -0.21 5.89 1.67
C SER A 22 -1.15 6.26 2.82
N PRO A 23 -1.87 7.39 2.74
CA PRO A 23 -2.92 7.74 3.70
C PRO A 23 -4.22 6.96 3.45
N ASN A 24 -4.35 6.25 2.32
CA ASN A 24 -5.56 5.55 1.91
C ASN A 24 -5.65 4.18 2.60
N ILE A 25 -5.88 4.18 3.91
CA ILE A 25 -5.92 2.98 4.74
C ILE A 25 -7.10 3.07 5.71
N GLU A 26 -7.89 2.02 5.76
CA GLU A 26 -9.02 1.88 6.68
C GLU A 26 -8.94 0.56 7.45
N PRO A 27 -9.46 0.49 8.68
CA PRO A 27 -9.47 -0.75 9.45
C PRO A 27 -10.25 -1.86 8.72
N ARG A 28 -9.68 -3.06 8.71
CA ARG A 28 -10.43 -4.26 8.31
C ARG A 28 -11.61 -4.48 9.27
N ARG A 29 -12.71 -5.03 8.75
CA ARG A 29 -13.87 -5.42 9.56
C ARG A 29 -13.46 -6.33 10.72
N THR A 30 -13.95 -6.05 11.92
CA THR A 30 -13.63 -6.80 13.13
C THR A 30 -13.86 -8.30 12.96
N GLY A 31 -12.88 -9.10 13.39
CA GLY A 31 -12.93 -10.56 13.31
C GLY A 31 -12.45 -11.16 11.98
N PHE A 32 -12.18 -10.34 10.96
CA PHE A 32 -11.67 -10.82 9.67
C PHE A 32 -10.16 -10.67 9.59
N ARG A 33 -9.48 -11.73 9.12
CA ARG A 33 -8.06 -11.71 8.75
C ARG A 33 -7.93 -11.82 7.22
N PRO A 34 -6.85 -11.33 6.61
CA PRO A 34 -6.57 -11.61 5.20
C PRO A 34 -6.44 -13.12 4.97
N ASP A 35 -7.14 -13.65 3.97
CA ASP A 35 -7.18 -15.07 3.57
C ASP A 35 -6.99 -15.28 2.06
N LEU A 36 -6.89 -14.18 1.30
CA LEU A 36 -6.68 -14.15 -0.14
C LEU A 36 -5.46 -13.29 -0.48
N LEU A 37 -4.62 -13.80 -1.39
CA LEU A 37 -3.64 -12.99 -2.10
C LEU A 37 -4.23 -12.53 -3.44
N LEU A 38 -4.37 -11.21 -3.61
CA LEU A 38 -4.85 -10.60 -4.85
C LEU A 38 -3.69 -9.97 -5.60
N LEU A 39 -3.44 -10.43 -6.83
CA LEU A 39 -2.46 -9.83 -7.74
C LEU A 39 -3.23 -8.97 -8.73
N HIS A 40 -2.89 -7.68 -8.80
CA HIS A 40 -3.51 -6.73 -9.71
C HIS A 40 -2.44 -6.08 -10.60
N TYR A 41 -2.66 -6.10 -11.90
CA TYR A 41 -1.83 -5.36 -12.84
C TYR A 41 -2.27 -3.89 -12.86
N THR A 42 -1.35 -2.96 -12.58
CA THR A 42 -1.67 -1.53 -12.42
C THR A 42 -2.13 -0.88 -13.71
N GLY A 43 -1.73 -1.41 -14.87
CA GLY A 43 -1.99 -0.79 -16.18
C GLY A 43 -1.28 0.57 -16.37
N MET A 44 -0.38 0.95 -15.46
CA MET A 44 0.33 2.23 -15.53
C MET A 44 1.63 2.10 -16.32
N HIS A 45 2.05 3.20 -16.95
CA HIS A 45 3.21 3.24 -17.84
C HIS A 45 4.56 3.03 -17.15
N SER A 46 4.65 3.17 -15.83
CA SER A 46 5.87 2.90 -15.07
C SER A 46 5.56 2.59 -13.61
N VAL A 47 6.50 1.93 -12.93
CA VAL A 47 6.37 1.60 -11.50
C VAL A 47 6.36 2.85 -10.62
N GLU A 48 7.16 3.87 -10.95
CA GLU A 48 7.26 5.11 -10.19
C GLU A 48 5.94 5.87 -10.21
N LYS A 49 5.27 5.91 -11.37
CA LYS A 49 3.94 6.53 -11.50
C LYS A 49 2.89 5.78 -10.70
N ALA A 50 2.96 4.44 -10.66
CA ALA A 50 2.06 3.65 -9.84
C ALA A 50 2.26 3.91 -8.35
N ILE A 51 3.52 3.89 -7.88
CA ILE A 51 3.86 4.17 -6.48
C ILE A 51 3.42 5.59 -6.07
N ASP A 52 3.74 6.61 -6.88
CA ASP A 52 3.34 8.00 -6.63
C ASP A 52 1.81 8.14 -6.54
N TRP A 53 1.06 7.55 -7.49
CA TRP A 53 -0.40 7.63 -7.48
C TRP A 53 -1.02 6.93 -6.27
N LEU A 54 -0.53 5.74 -5.90
CA LEU A 54 -1.04 4.96 -4.76
C LEU A 54 -0.73 5.61 -3.40
N ALA A 55 0.29 6.47 -3.33
CA ALA A 55 0.64 7.22 -2.12
C ALA A 55 -0.18 8.51 -1.92
N ARG A 56 -0.90 8.98 -2.94
CA ARG A 56 -1.65 10.25 -2.91
C ARG A 56 -3.02 10.09 -2.21
N PRO A 57 -3.42 11.01 -1.31
CA PRO A 57 -4.76 11.00 -0.73
C PRO A 57 -5.89 11.04 -1.77
N GLU A 58 -5.65 11.69 -2.92
CA GLU A 58 -6.66 11.88 -3.96
C GLU A 58 -7.03 10.58 -4.68
N SER A 59 -6.14 9.57 -4.70
CA SER A 59 -6.41 8.32 -5.39
C SER A 59 -7.48 7.48 -4.68
N LYS A 60 -7.64 7.66 -3.36
CA LYS A 60 -8.56 6.89 -2.49
C LYS A 60 -8.37 5.37 -2.58
N VAL A 61 -7.23 4.95 -3.11
CA VAL A 61 -6.85 3.54 -3.25
C VAL A 61 -5.39 3.39 -2.86
N SER A 62 -5.04 2.20 -2.38
CA SER A 62 -3.69 1.81 -2.05
C SER A 62 -3.54 0.30 -2.29
N CYS A 63 -2.31 -0.21 -2.18
CA CYS A 63 -2.03 -1.64 -2.11
C CYS A 63 -0.99 -1.90 -1.02
N HIS A 64 -0.87 -3.17 -0.60
CA HIS A 64 0.12 -3.56 0.40
C HIS A 64 1.54 -3.64 -0.18
N TYR A 65 1.68 -4.09 -1.42
CA TYR A 65 2.97 -4.18 -2.12
C TYR A 65 2.82 -3.81 -3.58
N VAL A 66 3.86 -3.17 -4.12
CA VAL A 66 4.08 -3.05 -5.57
C VAL A 66 5.27 -3.93 -5.90
N VAL A 67 5.14 -4.77 -6.92
CA VAL A 67 6.24 -5.59 -7.45
C VAL A 67 6.63 -5.00 -8.79
N ALA A 68 7.89 -4.60 -8.91
CA ALA A 68 8.49 -4.15 -10.16
C ALA A 68 9.06 -5.34 -10.95
N GLU A 69 9.32 -5.14 -12.25
CA GLU A 69 10.02 -6.09 -13.11
C GLU A 69 11.54 -5.98 -13.02
#